data_AF-A0A1F3JTX5-F1
#
_entry.id   AF-A0A1F3JTX5-F1
#
_cell.length_a   1.000
_cell.length_b   1.000
_cell.length_c   1.000
_cell.angle_alpha   90.00
_cell.angle_beta   90.00
_cell.angle_gamma   90.00
#
_symmetry.space_group_name_H-M   'P 1'
#
loop_
_entity.id
_entity.type
_entity.pdbx_description
1 polymer ?
#
loop_
_entity_poly.entity_id
_entity_poly.type
_entity_poly.pdbx_seq_one_letter_code
_entity_poly.pdbx_strand_id
1 'polypeptide(L)'
;MTVQINTIKNQIDHLINLGFPELLKLSDQEYANTFRMIGDPTFPGYKNRFDFPVVVDPRLPVAELIAKAGINNYLKYNEIAHLSGGLPGPYIFFTHDSKRYASHSAASAVSKFAPDEVGCTLQELIFFYLYEPRFFEGISMDAILTNFRQDDYHPCIVRVTDRAEIGAHWHNDVSAGMNILSKGDCLYKFGLDGGNYFNKKNTVE
;
A
#
# COMPACT_ATOMS: atom_id res chain seq x y z
N MET A 1 2.21 -18.00 -14.07
CA MET A 1 2.45 -16.80 -14.90
C MET A 1 1.16 -16.01 -15.16
N THR A 2 0.06 -16.63 -15.63
CA THR A 2 -1.19 -15.92 -15.95
C THR A 2 -1.91 -15.28 -14.74
N VAL A 3 -1.72 -15.83 -13.53
CA VAL A 3 -2.48 -15.42 -12.34
C VAL A 3 -2.17 -14.00 -11.89
N GLN A 4 -0.89 -13.63 -11.72
CA GLN A 4 -0.53 -12.28 -11.24
C GLN A 4 -0.84 -11.19 -12.26
N ILE A 5 -0.65 -11.45 -13.56
CA ILE A 5 -1.01 -10.52 -14.63
C ILE A 5 -2.54 -10.27 -14.61
N ASN A 6 -3.34 -11.32 -14.44
CA ASN A 6 -4.79 -11.18 -14.29
C ASN A 6 -5.15 -10.41 -13.02
N THR A 7 -4.48 -10.66 -11.88
CA THR A 7 -4.69 -9.90 -10.65
C THR A 7 -4.42 -8.41 -10.86
N ILE A 8 -3.29 -8.05 -11.47
CA ILE A 8 -2.92 -6.66 -11.75
C ILE A 8 -3.93 -6.00 -12.68
N LYS A 9 -4.34 -6.70 -13.75
CA LYS A 9 -5.36 -6.19 -14.66
C LYS A 9 -6.68 -5.94 -13.94
N ASN A 10 -7.13 -6.88 -13.10
CA ASN A 10 -8.35 -6.72 -12.31
C ASN A 10 -8.26 -5.54 -11.33
N GLN A 11 -7.08 -5.29 -10.74
CA GLN A 11 -6.86 -4.12 -9.89
C GLN A 11 -6.97 -2.82 -10.69
N ILE A 12 -6.38 -2.75 -11.90
CA ILE A 12 -6.49 -1.58 -12.78
C ILE A 12 -7.94 -1.34 -13.20
N ASP A 13 -8.65 -2.40 -13.63
CA ASP A 13 -10.07 -2.33 -14.00
C ASP A 13 -10.92 -1.88 -12.80
N HIS A 14 -10.59 -2.32 -11.59
CA HIS A 14 -11.25 -1.87 -10.37
C HIS A 14 -11.04 -0.36 -10.13
N LEU A 15 -9.82 0.15 -10.29
CA LEU A 15 -9.54 1.59 -10.17
C LEU A 15 -10.31 2.42 -11.22
N ILE A 16 -10.41 1.92 -12.46
CA ILE A 16 -11.21 2.54 -13.51
C ILE A 16 -12.69 2.59 -13.10
N ASN A 17 -13.25 1.48 -12.63
CA ASN A 17 -14.64 1.40 -12.20
C ASN A 17 -14.97 2.32 -11.01
N LEU A 18 -13.98 2.63 -10.16
CA LEU A 18 -14.12 3.60 -9.08
C LEU A 18 -14.13 5.07 -9.57
N GLY A 19 -13.82 5.31 -10.84
CA GLY A 19 -13.82 6.64 -11.48
C GLY A 19 -12.52 7.43 -11.27
N PHE A 20 -11.42 6.76 -10.91
CA PHE A 20 -10.13 7.44 -10.76
C PHE A 20 -9.55 8.07 -12.04
N PRO A 21 -9.78 7.54 -13.26
CA PRO A 21 -9.36 8.21 -14.49
C PRO A 21 -9.85 9.66 -14.59
N GLU A 22 -11.12 9.90 -14.21
CA GLU A 22 -11.75 11.22 -14.26
C GLU A 22 -11.06 12.24 -13.34
N LEU A 23 -10.65 11.82 -12.13
CA LEU A 23 -9.93 12.67 -11.20
C LEU A 23 -8.59 13.17 -11.77
N LEU A 24 -7.98 12.38 -12.64
CA LEU A 24 -6.73 12.71 -13.32
C LEU A 24 -6.94 13.35 -14.70
N LYS A 25 -8.20 13.60 -15.11
CA LYS A 25 -8.58 14.13 -16.43
C LYS A 25 -8.08 13.24 -17.58
N LEU A 26 -8.16 11.93 -17.40
CA LEU A 26 -7.81 10.92 -18.39
C LEU A 26 -9.05 10.12 -18.77
N SER A 27 -9.11 9.64 -20.01
CA SER A 27 -10.02 8.55 -20.38
C SER A 27 -9.58 7.24 -19.73
N ASP A 28 -10.49 6.28 -19.60
CA ASP A 28 -10.19 4.93 -19.10
C ASP A 28 -9.03 4.28 -19.86
N GLN A 29 -9.01 4.48 -21.19
CA GLN A 29 -7.97 3.94 -22.06
C GLN A 29 -6.60 4.60 -21.83
N GLU A 30 -6.57 5.93 -21.65
CA GLU A 30 -5.34 6.66 -21.31
C GLU A 30 -4.83 6.25 -19.93
N TYR A 31 -5.73 6.10 -18.96
CA TYR A 31 -5.39 5.65 -17.63
C TYR A 31 -4.78 4.24 -17.65
N ALA A 32 -5.45 3.28 -18.30
CA ALA A 32 -4.93 1.92 -18.46
C ALA A 32 -3.55 1.89 -19.15
N ASN A 33 -3.32 2.79 -20.11
CA ASN A 33 -2.01 2.90 -20.77
C ASN A 33 -0.87 3.35 -19.85
N THR A 34 -1.17 3.98 -18.70
CA THR A 34 -0.14 4.33 -17.69
C THR A 34 0.39 3.11 -16.93
N PHE A 35 -0.31 1.97 -16.98
CA PHE A 35 0.07 0.70 -16.34
C PHE A 35 0.62 -0.33 -17.34
N ARG A 36 1.13 0.13 -18.49
CA ARG A 36 1.73 -0.78 -19.48
C ARG A 36 2.94 -1.50 -18.88
N MET A 37 2.93 -2.81 -19.04
CA MET A 37 3.91 -3.73 -18.48
C MET A 37 4.44 -4.64 -19.59
N ILE A 38 5.74 -4.93 -19.55
CA ILE A 38 6.38 -5.92 -20.43
C ILE A 38 6.88 -7.05 -19.53
N GLY A 39 6.23 -8.21 -19.59
CA GLY A 39 6.63 -9.41 -18.85
C GLY A 39 5.98 -9.60 -17.47
N ASP A 40 6.57 -10.49 -16.67
CA ASP A 40 6.15 -10.80 -15.31
C ASP A 40 6.78 -9.79 -14.32
N PRO A 41 5.99 -9.03 -13.56
CA PRO A 41 6.51 -8.03 -12.63
C PRO A 41 7.04 -8.64 -11.32
N THR A 42 7.10 -9.97 -11.19
CA THR A 42 7.58 -10.63 -9.98
C THR A 42 9.10 -10.60 -9.87
N PHE A 43 9.60 -10.08 -8.75
CA PHE A 43 11.01 -10.12 -8.43
C PHE A 43 11.43 -11.54 -8.00
N PRO A 44 12.47 -12.17 -8.60
CA PRO A 44 12.83 -13.56 -8.30
C PRO A 44 13.06 -13.85 -6.80
N GLY A 45 13.62 -12.90 -6.05
CA GLY A 45 13.86 -13.03 -4.61
C GLY A 45 12.59 -13.03 -3.75
N TYR A 46 11.45 -12.65 -4.32
CA TYR A 46 10.15 -12.51 -3.65
C TYR A 46 9.18 -13.64 -3.92
N LYS A 47 9.53 -14.53 -4.83
CA LYS A 47 8.70 -15.68 -5.19
C LYS A 47 8.39 -16.51 -3.93
N ASN A 48 7.11 -16.79 -3.70
CA ASN A 48 6.57 -17.52 -2.54
C ASN A 48 6.84 -16.84 -1.17
N ARG A 49 7.15 -15.54 -1.17
CA ARG A 49 7.39 -14.74 0.05
C ARG A 49 6.48 -13.52 0.12
N PHE A 50 6.25 -12.88 -1.02
CA PHE A 50 5.34 -11.76 -1.19
C PHE A 50 4.39 -12.07 -2.34
N ASP A 51 3.31 -12.75 -2.00
CA ASP A 51 2.41 -13.34 -3.01
C ASP A 51 1.35 -12.34 -3.51
N PHE A 52 1.23 -11.17 -2.89
CA PHE A 52 0.21 -10.17 -3.22
C PHE A 52 0.85 -8.96 -3.93
N PRO A 53 0.70 -8.84 -5.25
CA PRO A 53 1.00 -7.59 -5.95
C PRO A 53 -0.08 -6.55 -5.64
N VAL A 54 0.33 -5.31 -5.39
CA VAL A 54 -0.57 -4.18 -5.16
C VAL A 54 -0.21 -3.06 -6.12
N VAL A 55 -1.13 -2.75 -7.04
CA VAL A 55 -1.02 -1.62 -7.97
C VAL A 55 -1.31 -0.32 -7.22
N VAL A 56 -0.38 0.62 -7.29
CA VAL A 56 -0.48 1.94 -6.66
C VAL A 56 -0.36 3.02 -7.74
N ASP A 57 -1.32 3.94 -7.75
CA ASP A 57 -1.19 5.20 -8.48
C ASP A 57 -0.98 6.36 -7.48
N PRO A 58 0.27 6.81 -7.30
CA PRO A 58 0.60 7.80 -6.29
C PRO A 58 0.05 9.20 -6.62
N ARG A 59 -0.42 9.42 -7.86
CA ARG A 59 -1.04 10.69 -8.29
C ARG A 59 -2.44 10.89 -7.68
N LEU A 60 -3.08 9.81 -7.22
CA LEU A 60 -4.43 9.87 -6.65
C LEU A 60 -4.38 10.46 -5.23
N PRO A 61 -5.16 11.53 -4.94
CA PRO A 61 -5.20 12.11 -3.61
C PRO A 61 -5.70 11.11 -2.56
N VAL A 62 -5.03 11.06 -1.40
CA VAL A 62 -5.38 10.15 -0.29
C VAL A 62 -6.83 10.33 0.18
N ALA A 63 -7.33 11.56 0.23
CA ALA A 63 -8.71 11.84 0.63
C ALA A 63 -9.74 11.19 -0.32
N GLU A 64 -9.49 11.25 -1.63
CA GLU A 64 -10.36 10.64 -2.64
C GLU A 64 -10.31 9.11 -2.58
N LEU A 65 -9.12 8.54 -2.36
CA LEU A 65 -8.96 7.09 -2.16
C LEU A 65 -9.80 6.60 -0.98
N ILE A 66 -9.78 7.34 0.13
CA ILE A 66 -10.54 7.00 1.34
C ILE A 66 -12.04 7.10 1.12
N ALA A 67 -12.50 8.17 0.47
CA ALA A 67 -13.91 8.36 0.13
C ALA A 67 -14.42 7.21 -0.76
N LYS A 68 -13.67 6.85 -1.80
CA LYS A 68 -14.01 5.75 -2.72
C LYS A 68 -13.92 4.37 -2.07
N ALA A 69 -13.04 4.20 -1.08
CA ALA A 69 -12.92 2.97 -0.29
C ALA A 69 -14.04 2.82 0.76
N GLY A 70 -14.88 3.84 0.97
CA GLY A 70 -15.92 3.81 2.00
C GLY A 70 -15.36 3.75 3.41
N ILE A 71 -14.17 4.32 3.63
CA ILE A 71 -13.49 4.33 4.93
C ILE A 71 -13.84 5.63 5.65
N ASN A 72 -14.29 5.55 6.90
CA ASN A 72 -14.46 6.72 7.74
C ASN A 72 -13.09 7.25 8.17
N ASN A 73 -12.84 8.55 8.04
CA ASN A 73 -11.55 9.13 8.41
C ASN A 73 -11.67 10.07 9.61
N TYR A 74 -10.86 9.80 10.64
CA TYR A 74 -10.76 10.63 11.84
C TYR A 74 -9.42 11.39 11.94
N LEU A 75 -8.53 11.23 10.95
CA LEU A 75 -7.24 11.91 10.93
C LEU A 75 -7.27 13.26 10.22
N LYS A 76 -6.48 14.19 10.75
CA LYS A 76 -6.22 15.50 10.14
C LYS A 76 -5.02 15.39 9.20
N TYR A 77 -5.25 15.43 7.89
CA TYR A 77 -4.19 15.16 6.89
C TYR A 77 -3.02 16.15 6.89
N ASN A 78 -3.22 17.39 7.37
CA ASN A 78 -2.13 18.35 7.53
C ASN A 78 -1.11 17.96 8.63
N GLU A 79 -1.42 16.94 9.44
CA GLU A 79 -0.55 16.38 10.48
C GLU A 79 0.12 15.07 10.03
N ILE A 80 -0.06 14.65 8.76
CA ILE A 80 0.50 13.41 8.21
C ILE A 80 1.77 13.72 7.41
N ALA A 81 2.85 12.99 7.71
CA ALA A 81 4.12 13.05 7.00
C ALA A 81 4.55 11.65 6.52
N HIS A 82 4.81 11.47 5.23
CA HIS A 82 5.33 10.21 4.70
C HIS A 82 6.86 10.19 4.80
N LEU A 83 7.42 9.21 5.51
CA LEU A 83 8.84 9.12 5.85
C LEU A 83 9.74 8.73 4.66
N SER A 84 9.17 8.24 3.56
CA SER A 84 9.90 8.04 2.31
C SER A 84 8.93 7.86 1.14
N GLY A 85 9.03 8.74 0.14
CA GLY A 85 8.11 8.83 -0.97
C GLY A 85 8.06 7.55 -1.82
N GLY A 86 6.87 7.19 -2.27
CA GLY A 86 6.69 6.26 -3.39
C GLY A 86 7.30 6.81 -4.68
N LEU A 87 7.06 6.13 -5.79
CA LEU A 87 7.51 6.61 -7.10
C LEU A 87 6.62 7.79 -7.57
N PRO A 88 7.09 8.70 -8.43
CA PRO A 88 6.28 9.80 -8.95
C PRO A 88 5.18 9.38 -9.94
N GLY A 89 5.15 8.10 -10.33
CA GLY A 89 4.16 7.52 -11.23
C GLY A 89 3.76 6.12 -10.77
N PRO A 90 2.78 5.50 -11.45
CA PRO A 90 2.24 4.22 -11.02
C PRO A 90 3.31 3.14 -10.83
N TYR A 91 3.08 2.25 -9.87
CA TYR A 91 3.98 1.14 -9.57
C TYR A 91 3.24 -0.04 -8.93
N ILE A 92 3.94 -1.16 -8.82
CA ILE A 92 3.51 -2.34 -8.06
C ILE A 92 4.48 -2.50 -6.89
N PHE A 93 3.94 -2.73 -5.71
CA PHE A 93 4.70 -3.34 -4.62
C PHE A 93 4.19 -4.75 -4.33
N PHE A 94 5.04 -5.56 -3.71
CA PHE A 94 4.70 -6.92 -3.33
C PHE A 94 4.63 -7.02 -1.80
N THR A 95 3.55 -7.60 -1.30
CA THR A 95 3.31 -7.81 0.13
C THR A 95 2.83 -9.23 0.41
N HIS A 96 2.63 -9.54 1.69
CA HIS A 96 2.02 -10.76 2.20
C HIS A 96 0.59 -10.46 2.70
N ASP A 97 -0.08 -11.46 3.27
CA ASP A 97 -1.47 -11.39 3.76
C ASP A 97 -1.70 -10.51 5.00
N SER A 98 -0.78 -9.59 5.30
CA SER A 98 -0.68 -8.75 6.51
C SER A 98 -0.51 -9.45 7.87
N LYS A 99 -0.75 -10.76 7.99
CA LYS A 99 -0.72 -11.47 9.28
C LYS A 99 0.68 -11.87 9.75
N ARG A 100 1.66 -11.83 8.84
CA ARG A 100 3.05 -12.21 9.10
C ARG A 100 3.68 -11.48 10.29
N TYR A 101 3.31 -10.20 10.50
CA TYR A 101 3.87 -9.36 11.57
C TYR A 101 2.80 -8.84 12.53
N ALA A 102 2.06 -9.77 13.15
CA ALA A 102 1.30 -9.47 14.35
C ALA A 102 2.27 -9.21 15.51
N SER A 103 2.14 -8.06 16.18
CA SER A 103 3.01 -7.71 17.30
C SER A 103 2.31 -6.84 18.33
N HIS A 104 2.98 -6.66 19.48
CA HIS A 104 2.52 -5.80 20.56
C HIS A 104 2.99 -4.35 20.43
N SER A 105 3.82 -4.01 19.44
CA SER A 105 4.23 -2.62 19.16
C SER A 105 4.75 -2.49 17.73
N ALA A 106 4.74 -1.27 17.17
CA ALA A 106 5.24 -0.99 15.83
C ALA A 106 6.76 -1.28 15.78
N ALA A 107 7.52 -0.82 16.78
CA ALA A 107 8.94 -1.10 16.91
C ALA A 107 9.25 -2.61 16.90
N SER A 108 8.48 -3.41 17.66
CA SER A 108 8.68 -4.86 17.75
C SER A 108 8.30 -5.60 16.46
N ALA A 109 7.33 -5.08 15.71
CA ALA A 109 7.00 -5.62 14.40
C ALA A 109 8.09 -5.31 13.37
N VAL A 110 8.58 -4.07 13.32
CA VAL A 110 9.64 -3.63 12.41
C VAL A 110 10.94 -4.41 12.63
N SER A 111 11.29 -4.71 13.88
CA SER A 111 12.51 -5.50 14.16
C SER A 111 12.45 -6.94 13.65
N LYS A 112 11.26 -7.44 13.27
CA LYS A 112 11.07 -8.78 12.70
C LYS A 112 11.16 -8.81 11.18
N PHE A 113 11.23 -7.64 10.53
CA PHE A 113 11.33 -7.56 9.08
C PHE A 113 12.59 -8.27 8.58
N ALA A 114 12.43 -8.99 7.47
CA ALA A 114 13.58 -9.51 6.74
C ALA A 114 14.42 -8.35 6.18
N PRO A 115 15.71 -8.56 5.88
CA PRO A 115 16.57 -7.50 5.36
C PRO A 115 16.04 -6.82 4.09
N ASP A 116 15.23 -7.51 3.28
CA ASP A 116 14.63 -7.02 2.04
C ASP A 116 13.17 -6.56 2.22
N GLU A 117 12.74 -6.31 3.45
CA GLU A 117 11.39 -5.83 3.79
C GLU A 117 11.42 -4.44 4.40
N VAL A 118 10.39 -3.65 4.07
CA VAL A 118 10.14 -2.31 4.60
C VAL A 118 8.65 -2.15 4.91
N GLY A 119 8.29 -1.12 5.66
CA GLY A 119 6.89 -0.80 5.91
C GLY A 119 6.14 -0.28 4.69
N CYS A 120 4.83 -0.10 4.84
CA CYS A 120 3.98 0.59 3.86
C CYS A 120 3.60 2.01 4.28
N THR A 121 3.31 2.85 3.29
CA THR A 121 2.69 4.17 3.50
C THR A 121 1.17 4.04 3.69
N LEU A 122 0.51 5.08 4.20
CA LEU A 122 -0.95 5.08 4.35
C LEU A 122 -1.64 4.92 2.99
N GLN A 123 -1.10 5.55 1.94
CA GLN A 123 -1.64 5.41 0.58
C GLN A 123 -1.57 3.96 0.10
N GLU A 124 -0.42 3.29 0.28
CA GLU A 124 -0.22 1.88 -0.07
C GLU A 124 -1.17 0.96 0.71
N LEU A 125 -1.37 1.25 1.99
CA LEU A 125 -2.31 0.54 2.85
C LEU A 125 -3.76 0.67 2.34
N ILE A 126 -4.17 1.85 1.89
CA ILE A 126 -5.51 2.09 1.32
C ILE A 126 -5.68 1.34 -0.01
N PHE A 127 -4.67 1.33 -0.88
CA PHE A 127 -4.72 0.52 -2.11
C PHE A 127 -4.85 -0.97 -1.79
N PHE A 128 -4.10 -1.48 -0.81
CA PHE A 128 -4.23 -2.86 -0.40
C PHE A 128 -5.64 -3.16 0.16
N TYR A 129 -6.20 -2.25 0.95
CA TYR A 129 -7.58 -2.36 1.44
C TYR A 129 -8.61 -2.39 0.30
N LEU A 130 -8.46 -1.53 -0.73
CA LEU A 130 -9.36 -1.52 -1.89
C LEU A 130 -9.41 -2.87 -2.60
N TYR A 131 -8.28 -3.57 -2.69
CA TYR A 131 -8.20 -4.85 -3.40
C TYR A 131 -8.51 -6.06 -2.51
N GLU A 132 -8.11 -6.03 -1.25
CA GLU A 132 -8.18 -7.18 -0.33
C GLU A 132 -8.75 -6.78 1.05
N PRO A 133 -9.98 -6.23 1.11
CA PRO A 133 -10.54 -5.71 2.36
C PRO A 133 -10.74 -6.80 3.43
N ARG A 134 -10.82 -8.07 3.02
CA ARG A 134 -10.92 -9.24 3.89
C ARG A 134 -9.73 -9.40 4.84
N PHE A 135 -8.54 -8.90 4.46
CA PHE A 135 -7.36 -9.02 5.34
C PHE A 135 -7.39 -8.07 6.52
N PHE A 136 -8.30 -7.08 6.51
CA PHE A 136 -8.44 -6.10 7.58
C PHE A 136 -9.52 -6.51 8.60
N GLU A 137 -10.28 -7.59 8.36
CA GLU A 137 -11.40 -7.98 9.20
C GLU A 137 -10.97 -8.35 10.63
N GLY A 138 -11.43 -7.59 11.62
CA GLY A 138 -11.18 -7.85 13.03
C GLY A 138 -9.77 -7.52 13.50
N ILE A 139 -8.99 -6.79 12.70
CA ILE A 139 -7.62 -6.36 13.02
C ILE A 139 -7.42 -4.88 12.71
N SER A 140 -6.38 -4.29 13.31
CA SER A 140 -5.79 -3.05 12.83
C SER A 140 -4.57 -3.36 11.96
N MET A 141 -4.38 -2.55 10.92
CA MET A 141 -3.17 -2.59 10.10
C MET A 141 -2.55 -1.20 10.01
N ASP A 142 -1.30 -1.09 10.44
CA ASP A 142 -0.62 0.20 10.60
C ASP A 142 0.33 0.48 9.42
N ALA A 143 0.37 1.75 9.01
CA ALA A 143 1.18 2.29 7.92
C ALA A 143 2.46 2.96 8.44
N ILE A 144 3.41 2.15 8.90
CA ILE A 144 4.63 2.60 9.61
C ILE A 144 5.62 3.47 8.80
N LEU A 145 5.46 3.60 7.47
CA LEU A 145 6.20 4.61 6.69
C LEU A 145 5.47 5.95 6.63
N THR A 146 4.45 6.14 7.47
CA THR A 146 3.69 7.37 7.61
C THR A 146 3.61 7.73 9.08
N ASN A 147 3.99 8.96 9.39
CA ASN A 147 3.88 9.52 10.73
C ASN A 147 2.70 10.48 10.80
N PHE A 148 2.09 10.53 11.97
CA PHE A 148 1.04 11.46 12.33
C PHE A 148 1.46 12.17 13.62
N ARG A 149 1.32 13.50 13.66
CA ARG A 149 1.70 14.35 14.81
C ARG A 149 3.17 14.19 15.25
N GLN A 150 4.10 14.51 14.36
CA GLN A 150 5.54 14.61 14.69
C GLN A 150 6.12 13.32 15.31
N ASP A 151 5.77 12.17 14.73
CA ASP A 151 6.37 10.84 14.98
C ASP A 151 5.84 10.07 16.19
N ASP A 152 4.87 10.62 16.92
CA ASP A 152 4.25 9.89 18.04
C ASP A 152 3.31 8.77 17.57
N TYR A 153 2.70 8.91 16.39
CA TYR A 153 1.64 8.01 15.93
C TYR A 153 1.86 7.52 14.49
N HIS A 154 1.38 6.30 14.22
CA HIS A 154 1.24 5.77 12.87
C HIS A 154 -0.23 5.68 12.48
N PRO A 155 -0.64 6.20 11.31
CA PRO A 155 -1.95 5.96 10.77
C PRO A 155 -2.21 4.46 10.59
N CYS A 156 -3.45 4.04 10.82
CA CYS A 156 -3.88 2.67 10.65
C CYS A 156 -5.26 2.60 9.98
N ILE A 157 -5.55 1.45 9.37
CA ILE A 157 -6.91 1.08 8.96
C ILE A 157 -7.40 -0.03 9.89
N VAL A 158 -8.57 0.18 10.50
CA VAL A 158 -9.26 -0.81 11.31
C VAL A 158 -10.58 -1.15 10.62
N ARG A 159 -10.89 -2.44 10.45
CA ARG A 159 -12.20 -2.86 9.93
C ARG A 159 -12.97 -3.63 10.99
N VAL A 160 -14.04 -3.03 11.49
CA VAL A 160 -14.97 -3.62 12.45
C VAL A 160 -16.25 -4.00 11.73
N THR A 161 -16.51 -5.31 11.61
CA THR A 161 -17.73 -5.95 11.04
C THR A 161 -18.21 -5.41 9.68
N ASP A 162 -18.81 -4.24 9.63
CA ASP A 162 -19.44 -3.62 8.46
C ASP A 162 -18.81 -2.28 8.04
N ARG A 163 -17.86 -1.76 8.81
CA ARG A 163 -17.23 -0.46 8.57
C ARG A 163 -15.71 -0.51 8.67
N ALA A 164 -15.05 0.28 7.84
CA ALA A 164 -13.63 0.56 7.96
C ALA A 164 -13.42 1.99 8.43
N GLU A 165 -12.40 2.17 9.25
CA GLU A 165 -12.05 3.43 9.88
C GLU A 165 -10.54 3.67 9.77
N ILE A 166 -10.15 4.90 9.49
CA ILE A 166 -8.77 5.37 9.61
C ILE A 166 -8.61 6.08 10.94
N GLY A 167 -7.73 5.51 11.76
CA GLY A 167 -7.29 6.06 13.03
C GLY A 167 -5.77 6.18 13.05
N ALA A 168 -5.20 6.36 14.24
CA ALA A 168 -3.77 6.28 14.43
C ALA A 168 -3.46 5.63 15.77
N HIS A 169 -2.43 4.80 15.78
CA HIS A 169 -1.90 4.17 16.98
C HIS A 169 -0.63 4.86 17.43
N TRP A 170 -0.47 4.97 18.75
CA TRP A 170 0.78 5.47 19.32
C TRP A 170 1.89 4.45 19.06
N HIS A 171 3.11 4.91 18.74
CA HIS A 171 4.22 4.02 18.33
C HIS A 171 4.53 2.90 19.34
N ASN A 172 4.33 3.19 20.64
CA ASN A 172 4.55 2.28 21.76
C ASN A 172 3.26 1.69 22.33
N ASP A 173 2.11 1.86 21.65
CA ASP A 173 0.86 1.25 22.10
C ASP A 173 1.01 -0.28 22.14
N VAL A 174 0.42 -0.88 23.17
CA VAL A 174 0.50 -2.32 23.51
C VAL A 174 -0.86 -3.00 23.39
N SER A 175 -1.66 -2.54 22.43
CA SER A 175 -2.96 -3.12 22.12
C SER A 175 -2.83 -4.49 21.44
N ALA A 176 -3.74 -5.40 21.78
CA ALA A 176 -3.85 -6.68 21.08
C ALA A 176 -4.53 -6.46 19.72
N GLY A 177 -4.02 -7.11 18.66
CA GLY A 177 -4.63 -7.05 17.33
C GLY A 177 -4.03 -6.01 16.36
N MET A 178 -2.81 -5.54 16.63
CA MET A 178 -2.07 -4.67 15.72
C MET A 178 -1.17 -5.48 14.77
N ASN A 179 -1.42 -5.33 13.47
CA ASN A 179 -0.58 -5.85 12.40
C ASN A 179 0.14 -4.70 11.69
N ILE A 180 1.33 -4.99 11.16
CA ILE A 180 2.02 -4.07 10.27
C ILE A 180 1.97 -4.62 8.85
N LEU A 181 1.55 -3.78 7.90
CA LEU A 181 1.76 -4.09 6.48
C LEU A 181 3.22 -3.78 6.11
N SER A 182 3.98 -4.84 5.82
CA SER A 182 5.29 -4.69 5.18
C SER A 182 5.18 -4.99 3.69
N LYS A 183 6.17 -4.55 2.93
CA LYS A 183 6.36 -4.86 1.52
C LYS A 183 7.82 -5.14 1.26
N GLY A 184 8.11 -5.78 0.14
CA GLY A 184 9.48 -5.86 -0.36
C GLY A 184 10.09 -4.47 -0.58
N ASP A 185 11.39 -4.34 -0.34
CA ASP A 185 12.21 -3.15 -0.61
C ASP A 185 12.38 -2.81 -2.11
N CYS A 186 12.00 -3.73 -3.00
CA CYS A 186 11.95 -3.58 -4.45
C CYS A 186 10.52 -3.28 -4.94
N LEU A 187 10.37 -2.18 -5.68
CA LEU A 187 9.11 -1.78 -6.35
C LEU A 187 9.24 -1.96 -7.86
N TYR A 188 8.17 -2.36 -8.55
CA TYR A 188 8.12 -2.39 -10.01
C TYR A 188 7.44 -1.13 -10.53
N LYS A 189 8.18 -0.23 -11.20
CA LYS A 189 7.61 0.99 -11.80
C LYS A 189 7.09 0.68 -13.20
N PHE A 190 5.90 1.17 -13.55
CA PHE A 190 5.42 1.09 -14.93
C PHE A 190 6.18 2.05 -15.86
N GLY A 191 6.31 1.69 -17.15
CA GLY A 191 7.06 2.50 -18.12
C GLY A 191 6.87 2.05 -19.55
N LEU A 192 7.05 2.97 -20.49
CA LEU A 192 6.88 2.74 -21.93
C LEU A 192 7.91 1.74 -22.50
N ASP A 193 9.09 1.64 -21.89
CA ASP A 193 10.19 0.77 -22.32
C ASP A 193 10.20 -0.61 -21.62
N GLY A 194 9.11 -0.95 -20.92
CA GLY A 194 9.08 -2.06 -19.97
C GLY A 194 9.45 -1.58 -18.58
N GLY A 195 8.60 -1.87 -17.60
CA GLY A 195 8.80 -1.41 -16.24
C GLY A 195 10.11 -1.92 -15.63
N ASN A 196 10.67 -1.14 -14.71
CA ASN A 196 11.95 -1.42 -14.06
C ASN A 196 11.78 -1.55 -12.55
N TYR A 197 12.63 -2.36 -11.92
CA TYR A 197 12.68 -2.43 -10.46
C TYR A 197 13.45 -1.25 -9.86
N PHE A 198 12.93 -0.73 -8.76
CA PHE A 198 13.55 0.32 -7.96
C PHE A 198 13.75 -0.22 -6.55
N ASN A 199 15.01 -0.25 -6.07
CA ASN A 199 15.31 -0.60 -4.67
C ASN A 199 15.44 0.69 -3.85
N LYS A 200 14.68 0.79 -2.75
CA LYS A 200 14.68 1.96 -1.86
C LYS A 200 16.01 2.16 -1.09
N LYS A 201 16.85 1.12 -0.99
CA LYS A 201 18.15 1.19 -0.27
C LYS A 201 19.27 1.90 -1.01
N ASN A 202 19.10 2.20 -2.30
CA ASN A 202 20.11 2.91 -3.09
C ASN A 202 19.85 4.42 -3.22
N THR A 203 19.06 4.99 -2.31
CA THR A 203 18.87 6.45 -2.20
C THR A 203 19.16 6.90 -0.77
N VAL A 204 20.42 6.78 -0.37
CA VAL A 204 21.04 7.71 0.57
C VAL A 204 22.27 8.25 -0.15
N GLU A 205 22.22 9.56 -0.39
CA GLU A 205 23.15 10.45 -1.12
C GLU A 205 22.97 10.56 -2.64
#